data_AF-A0AAE0PBJ0-F1
#
_entry.id   AF-A0AAE0PBJ0-F1
#
_cell.length_a   1.000
_cell.length_b   1.000
_cell.length_c   1.000
_cell.angle_alpha   90.00
_cell.angle_beta   90.00
_cell.angle_gamma   90.00
#
_symmetry.space_group_name_H-M   'P 1'
#
loop_
_entity.id
_entity.type
_entity.pdbx_description
1 polymer ?
#
loop_
_entity_poly.entity_id
_entity_poly.type
_entity_poly.pdbx_seq_one_letter_code
_entity_poly.pdbx_strand_id
1 'polypeptide(L)' 'FFEYYYFVYVYINDIIIFNKSEKEYLTYLQIVFNIINEYYIYIGANKSFIKYLSIKFLKYIINKEGISKINN' A
#
# COMPACT_ATOMS: atom_id res chain seq x y z
N PHE A 1 -8.81 -6.77 -6.29
CA PHE A 1 -7.39 -6.37 -6.40
C PHE A 1 -6.48 -7.35 -7.15
N PHE A 2 -6.86 -8.61 -7.42
CA PHE A 2 -5.96 -9.56 -8.11
C PHE A 2 -5.42 -9.07 -9.47
N GLU A 3 -6.22 -8.34 -10.24
CA GLU A 3 -5.79 -7.73 -11.51
C GLU A 3 -4.64 -6.70 -11.33
N TYR A 4 -4.51 -6.15 -10.13
CA TYR A 4 -3.57 -5.08 -9.79
C TYR A 4 -2.34 -5.57 -9.00
N TYR A 5 -2.05 -6.87 -9.01
CA TYR A 5 -0.97 -7.49 -8.22
C TYR A 5 0.43 -6.92 -8.48
N TYR A 6 0.63 -6.25 -9.62
CA TYR A 6 1.91 -5.62 -9.96
C TYR A 6 2.23 -4.38 -9.10
N PHE A 7 1.22 -3.79 -8.44
CA PHE A 7 1.39 -2.61 -7.58
C PHE A 7 0.57 -2.63 -6.28
N VAL A 8 -0.40 -3.54 -6.14
CA VAL A 8 -1.23 -3.68 -4.94
C VAL A 8 -0.99 -5.04 -4.30
N TYR A 9 -0.70 -5.03 -3.00
CA TYR A 9 -0.71 -6.21 -2.15
C TYR A 9 -1.75 -6.03 -1.05
N VAL A 10 -2.57 -7.05 -0.83
CA VAL A 10 -3.60 -7.04 0.21
C VAL A 10 -3.28 -8.14 1.21
N TYR A 11 -3.28 -7.80 2.50
CA TYR A 11 -3.09 -8.76 3.58
C TYR A 11 -4.08 -8.49 4.71
N ILE A 12 -5.07 -9.36 4.85
CA ILE A 12 -6.17 -9.25 5.83
C ILE A 12 -6.88 -7.89 5.70
N ASN A 13 -6.50 -6.90 6.50
CA ASN A 13 -7.11 -5.58 6.55
C ASN A 13 -6.25 -4.48 5.91
N ASP A 14 -5.01 -4.80 5.52
CA ASP A 14 -4.04 -3.85 4.99
C ASP A 14 -4.00 -3.90 3.46
N ILE A 15 -4.10 -2.74 2.82
CA ILE A 15 -3.85 -2.55 1.39
C ILE A 15 -2.54 -1.78 1.26
N ILE A 16 -1.56 -2.41 0.62
CA ILE A 16 -0.23 -1.85 0.38
C ILE A 16 -0.14 -1.51 -1.10
N ILE A 17 0.23 -0.26 -1.39
CA ILE A 17 0.38 0.27 -2.74
C ILE A 17 1.85 0.59 -2.95
N PHE A 18 2.46 0.02 -3.99
CA PHE A 18 3.83 0.28 -4.39
C PHE A 18 3.88 1.07 -5.69
N ASN A 19 4.87 1.94 -5.83
CA ASN A 19 5.09 2.73 -7.04
C ASN A 19 6.59 2.98 -7.23
N LYS A 20 7.02 3.16 -8.48
CA LYS A 20 8.41 3.52 -8.81
C LYS A 20 8.58 5.03 -9.02
N SER A 21 7.49 5.72 -9.37
CA SER A 21 7.48 7.17 -9.59
C SER A 21 6.28 7.85 -8.93
N GLU A 22 6.34 9.17 -8.76
CA GLU A 22 5.22 9.95 -8.23
C GLU A 22 4.02 9.99 -9.20
N LYS A 23 4.26 9.87 -10.52
CA LYS A 23 3.18 9.80 -11.52
C LYS A 23 2.36 8.52 -11.38
N GLU A 24 3.06 7.38 -11.20
CA GLU A 24 2.41 6.09 -10.91
C GLU A 24 1.64 6.15 -9.60
N TYR A 25 2.22 6.76 -8.56
CA TYR A 25 1.59 6.88 -7.24
C TYR A 25 0.18 7.46 -7.29
N LEU A 26 -0.01 8.59 -7.96
CA LEU A 26 -1.33 9.23 -8.06
C LEU A 26 -2.32 8.37 -8.85
N THR A 27 -1.85 7.76 -9.94
CA THR A 27 -2.67 6.88 -10.77
C THR A 27 -3.15 5.66 -9.98
N TYR A 28 -2.23 5.02 -9.25
CA TYR A 28 -2.50 3.83 -8.45
C TYR A 28 -3.41 4.12 -7.26
N LEU A 29 -3.21 5.24 -6.57
CA LEU A 29 -4.13 5.70 -5.53
C LEU A 29 -5.55 5.89 -6.07
N GLN A 30 -5.68 6.52 -7.24
CA GLN A 30 -7.00 6.77 -7.83
C GLN A 30 -7.70 5.46 -8.18
N ILE A 31 -7.00 4.48 -8.75
CA ILE A 31 -7.55 3.14 -9.02
C ILE A 31 -8.02 2.49 -7.72
N VAL A 32 -7.17 2.46 -6.69
CA VAL A 32 -7.52 1.82 -5.41
C VAL A 32 -8.69 2.51 -4.72
N PHE A 33 -8.73 3.84 -4.70
CA PHE A 33 -9.83 4.57 -4.09
C PHE A 33 -11.14 4.42 -4.86
N ASN A 34 -11.11 4.35 -6.19
CA ASN A 34 -12.31 4.06 -6.97
C ASN A 34 -12.91 2.70 -6.61
N ILE A 35 -12.08 1.67 -6.47
CA ILE A 35 -12.51 0.32 -6.05
C ILE A 35 -13.07 0.36 -4.62
N ILE A 36 -12.35 0.97 -3.70
CA ILE A 36 -12.79 1.09 -2.30
C ILE A 36 -14.16 1.78 -2.22
N ASN A 37 -14.36 2.84 -3.00
CA ASN A 37 -15.63 3.55 -3.08
C ASN A 37 -16.75 2.71 -3.73
N GLU A 38 -16.45 1.99 -4.81
CA GLU A 38 -17.40 1.09 -5.49
C GLU A 38 -17.97 0.02 -4.54
N TYR A 39 -17.12 -0.54 -3.68
CA TYR A 39 -17.49 -1.61 -2.73
C TYR A 39 -17.83 -1.11 -1.32
N TYR A 40 -17.98 0.21 -1.12
CA TYR A 40 -18.32 0.81 0.18
C TYR A 40 -17.38 0.40 1.32
N ILE A 41 -16.08 0.27 1.02
CA ILE A 41 -15.06 -0.06 2.02
C ILE A 41 -14.61 1.23 2.72
N TYR A 42 -14.61 1.24 4.05
CA TYR A 42 -14.15 2.38 4.84
C TYR A 42 -12.69 2.23 5.25
N ILE A 43 -11.86 3.21 4.91
CA ILE A 43 -10.45 3.27 5.31
C ILE A 43 -10.32 4.04 6.63
N GLY A 44 -9.61 3.48 7.60
CA GLY A 44 -9.22 4.21 8.81
C GLY A 44 -8.10 5.22 8.50
N ALA A 45 -8.45 6.50 8.36
CA ALA A 45 -7.48 7.56 8.04
C ALA A 45 -6.33 7.66 9.06
N ASN A 46 -6.63 7.43 10.34
CA ASN A 46 -5.63 7.40 11.42
C ASN A 46 -4.65 6.20 11.35
N LYS A 47 -4.97 5.18 10.54
CA LYS A 47 -4.14 3.99 10.32
C LYS A 47 -3.52 3.98 8.91
N SER A 48 -3.78 5.00 8.10
CA SER A 48 -3.30 5.10 6.73
C SER A 48 -1.96 5.81 6.68
N PHE A 49 -1.03 5.27 5.89
CA PHE A 49 0.32 5.80 5.72
C PHE A 49 0.50 6.24 4.25
N ILE A 50 0.75 7.53 4.02
CA ILE A 50 0.79 8.16 2.69
C ILE A 50 2.21 8.68 2.43
N LYS A 51 2.76 8.42 1.23
CA LYS A 51 4.08 8.90 0.74
C LYS A 51 5.31 8.55 1.62
N TYR A 52 5.39 7.32 2.14
CA TYR A 52 6.59 6.88 2.88
C TYR A 52 7.61 6.18 1.95
N LEU A 53 8.89 6.49 2.11
CA LEU A 53 9.99 5.79 1.43
C LEU A 53 10.30 4.41 2.05
N SER A 54 9.80 4.17 3.25
CA SER A 54 9.98 2.95 4.04
C SER A 54 8.77 2.75 4.93
N ILE A 55 8.21 1.55 4.93
CA ILE A 55 7.05 1.20 5.77
C ILE A 55 7.41 0.04 6.69
N LYS A 56 6.89 0.10 7.93
CA LYS A 56 6.89 -1.05 8.82
C LYS A 56 5.64 -1.86 8.55
N PHE A 57 5.82 -3.09 8.11
CA PHE A 57 4.74 -4.03 7.87
C PHE A 57 5.00 -5.30 8.67
N LEU A 58 4.14 -5.58 9.66
CA LEU A 58 4.34 -6.64 10.65
C LEU A 58 5.72 -6.50 11.35
N LYS A 59 6.58 -7.52 11.23
CA LYS A 59 7.96 -7.55 11.77
C LYS A 59 9.01 -7.16 10.73
N TYR A 60 8.60 -6.57 9.62
CA TYR A 60 9.47 -6.22 8.51
C TYR A 60 9.47 -4.72 8.24
N ILE A 61 10.61 -4.25 7.73
CA ILE A 61 10.74 -2.95 7.10
C ILE A 61 10.81 -3.21 5.59
N ILE A 62 9.95 -2.53 4.85
CA ILE A 62 9.88 -2.61 3.39
C ILE A 62 10.22 -1.24 2.81
N ASN A 63 11.22 -1.19 1.95
CA ASN A 63 11.66 0.04 1.29
C ASN A 63 12.22 -0.27 -0.11
N LYS A 64 12.82 0.75 -0.76
CA LYS A 64 13.44 0.61 -2.09
C LYS A 64 14.58 -0.42 -2.18
N GLU A 65 15.20 -0.78 -1.05
CA GLU A 65 16.31 -1.73 -0.97
C GLU A 65 15.82 -3.17 -0.79
N GLY A 66 14.53 -3.34 -0.48
CA GLY A 66 13.88 -4.65 -0.31
C GLY A 66 13.21 -4.79 1.06
N ILE A 67 13.29 -5.99 1.62
CA ILE A 67 12.62 -6.39 2.86
C ILE A 67 13.68 -6.76 3.89
N SER A 68 13.67 -6.09 5.04
CA SER A 68 14.52 -6.44 6.18
C SER A 68 13.67 -6.78 7.42
N LYS A 69 14.16 -7.69 8.25
CA LYS A 69 13.47 -8.08 9.48
C LYS A 69 13.88 -7.14 10.61
N ILE A 70 12.91 -6.70 11.40
CA ILE A 70 13.17 -5.98 12.65
C ILE A 70 13.63 -7.01 13.68
N ASN A 71 14.90 -6.92 14.08
CA ASN A 71 15.42 -7.63 15.22
C ASN A 71 15.01 -6.84 16.46
N ASN A 72 14.20 -7.47 17.32
CA ASN A 72 13.95 -6.94 18.66
C ASN A 72 15.20 -7.10 19.52
#